data_AF-A0A937B9K6-F1
#
_entry.id   AF-A0A937B9K6-F1
#
_cell.length_a   1.000
_cell.length_b   1.000
_cell.length_c   1.000
_cell.angle_alpha   90.00
_cell.angle_beta   90.00
_cell.angle_gamma   90.00
#
_symmetry.space_group_name_H-M   'P 1'
#
loop_
_entity.id
_entity.type
_entity.pdbx_description
1 polymer ?
#
loop_
_entity_poly.entity_id
_entity_poly.type
_entity_poly.pdbx_seq_one_letter_code
_entity_poly.pdbx_strand_id
1 'polypeptide(L)'
;MIAIGLSYFLKISLREWFAILLSICFVFVCELFNTALENVCDMISKEEHLAIKKAKDQAAAAVLIASVFALIIGAFFFFFFFFAKDLGLCGRWLKVYVFGSLKSL
;
A
#
# COMPACT_ATOMS: atom_id res chain seq x y z
N MET A 1 -6.80 -8.76 -0.20
CA MET A 1 -7.92 -9.29 0.62
C MET A 1 -7.50 -9.73 2.02
N ILE A 2 -6.39 -10.47 2.20
CA ILE A 2 -5.88 -10.87 3.53
C ILE A 2 -5.69 -9.67 4.47
N ALA A 3 -5.09 -8.57 3.97
CA ALA A 3 -4.89 -7.35 4.76
C ALA A 3 -6.21 -6.74 5.31
N ILE A 4 -7.31 -6.82 4.55
CA ILE A 4 -8.62 -6.31 4.99
C ILE A 4 -9.17 -7.19 6.12
N GLY A 5 -9.08 -8.51 5.98
CA GLY A 5 -9.51 -9.46 7.03
C GLY A 5 -8.71 -9.30 8.31
N LEU A 6 -7.39 -9.15 8.21
CA LEU A 6 -6.50 -8.89 9.36
C LEU A 6 -6.82 -7.56 10.03
N SER A 7 -7.09 -6.50 9.25
CA SER A 7 -7.48 -5.19 9.77
C SER A 7 -8.76 -5.26 10.60
N TYR A 8 -9.75 -6.04 10.14
CA TYR A 8 -11.00 -6.26 10.87
C TYR A 8 -10.78 -7.07 12.15
N PHE A 9 -10.01 -8.16 12.08
CA PHE A 9 -9.73 -9.02 13.22
C PHE A 9 -8.94 -8.29 14.33
N LEU A 10 -7.97 -7.47 13.94
CA LEU A 10 -7.16 -6.70 14.87
C LEU A 10 -7.87 -5.46 15.42
N LYS A 11 -9.04 -5.06 14.90
CA LYS A 11 -9.76 -3.84 15.32
C LYS A 11 -8.88 -2.58 15.27
N ILE A 12 -8.10 -2.44 14.19
CA ILE A 12 -7.27 -1.26 13.96
C ILE A 12 -8.14 0.00 13.81
N SER A 13 -7.56 1.17 14.08
CA SER A 13 -8.26 2.46 14.05
C SER A 13 -8.63 2.89 12.62
N LEU A 14 -9.62 3.78 12.50
CA LEU A 14 -10.10 4.30 11.20
C LEU A 14 -8.98 4.90 10.34
N ARG A 15 -8.00 5.58 10.95
CA ARG A 15 -6.88 6.19 10.22
C ARG A 15 -5.98 5.14 9.57
N GLU A 16 -5.75 4.03 10.26
CA GLU A 16 -4.92 2.92 9.78
C GLU A 16 -5.66 2.17 8.66
N TRP A 17 -6.98 2.03 8.79
CA TRP A 17 -7.85 1.53 7.72
C TRP A 17 -7.73 2.35 6.44
N PHE A 18 -7.79 3.69 6.53
CA PHE A 18 -7.62 4.55 5.34
C PHE A 18 -6.26 4.34 4.67
N ALA A 19 -5.18 4.23 5.44
CA ALA A 19 -3.84 4.00 4.88
C ALA A 19 -3.75 2.65 4.15
N ILE A 20 -4.31 1.58 4.73
CA ILE A 20 -4.31 0.24 4.11
C ILE A 20 -5.18 0.23 2.85
N LEU A 21 -6.38 0.80 2.90
CA LEU A 21 -7.28 0.86 1.74
C LEU A 21 -6.69 1.69 0.60
N LEU A 22 -6.07 2.84 0.92
CA LEU A 22 -5.39 3.67 -0.07
C LEU A 22 -4.24 2.91 -0.74
N SER A 23 -3.44 2.16 0.04
CA SER A 23 -2.33 1.36 -0.48
C SER A 23 -2.82 0.26 -1.42
N ILE A 24 -3.89 -0.44 -1.05
CA ILE A 24 -4.51 -1.47 -1.90
C ILE A 24 -5.05 -0.85 -3.20
N CYS A 25 -5.78 0.26 -3.08
CA CYS A 25 -6.33 1.00 -4.23
C CYS A 25 -5.21 1.44 -5.18
N PHE A 26 -4.10 1.96 -4.65
CA PHE A 26 -2.96 2.39 -5.44
C PHE A 26 -2.33 1.25 -6.25
N VAL A 27 -2.16 0.06 -5.66
CA VAL A 27 -1.67 -1.12 -6.39
C VAL A 27 -2.61 -1.50 -7.53
N PHE A 28 -3.93 -1.50 -7.29
CA PHE A 28 -4.92 -1.76 -8.35
C PHE A 28 -4.86 -0.72 -9.47
N VAL A 29 -4.70 0.55 -9.13
CA VAL A 29 -4.54 1.62 -10.11
C VAL A 29 -3.29 1.37 -10.94
N CYS A 30 -2.14 1.06 -10.33
CA CYS A 30 -0.91 0.72 -11.04
C CYS A 30 -1.09 -0.48 -11.97
N GLU A 31 -1.78 -1.54 -11.52
CA GLU A 31 -2.05 -2.73 -12.34
C GLU A 31 -2.91 -2.38 -13.56
N LEU A 32 -3.97 -1.59 -13.37
CA LEU A 32 -4.83 -1.13 -14.46
C LEU A 32 -4.05 -0.28 -15.47
N PHE A 33 -3.15 0.58 -15.00
CA PHE A 33 -2.25 1.34 -15.87
C PHE A 33 -1.28 0.43 -16.63
N ASN A 34 -0.71 -0.60 -15.98
CA ASN A 34 0.15 -1.58 -16.64
C ASN A 34 -0.59 -2.28 -17.79
N THR A 35 -1.79 -2.83 -17.51
CA THR A 35 -2.62 -3.48 -18.54
C THR A 35 -3.03 -2.51 -19.65
N ALA A 36 -3.37 -1.26 -19.32
CA ALA A 36 -3.71 -0.26 -20.33
C ALA A 36 -2.51 0.05 -21.26
N LEU A 37 -1.30 0.18 -20.69
CA LEU A 37 -0.07 0.40 -21.46
C LEU A 37 0.29 -0.81 -22.33
N GLU A 38 0.13 -2.03 -21.80
CA GLU A 38 0.30 -3.26 -22.57
C GLU A 38 -0.64 -3.30 -23.78
N ASN A 39 -1.93 -3.02 -23.58
CA ASN A 39 -2.94 -2.98 -24.64
C ASN A 39 -2.62 -1.92 -25.72
N VAL A 40 -2.18 -0.72 -25.31
CA VAL A 40 -1.77 0.33 -26.26
C VAL A 40 -0.55 -0.12 -27.06
N CYS A 41 0.43 -0.74 -26.41
CA CYS A 41 1.62 -1.26 -27.07
C CYS A 41 1.29 -2.35 -28.09
N ASP A 42 0.40 -3.29 -27.74
CA ASP A 42 -0.05 -4.38 -28.62
C ASP A 42 -0.87 -3.87 -29.81
N MET A 43 -1.58 -2.76 -29.64
CA MET A 43 -2.30 -2.10 -30.73
C MET A 43 -1.36 -1.39 -31.72
N ILE A 44 -0.27 -0.79 -31.23
CA ILE A 44 0.68 -0.03 -32.06
C ILE A 44 1.53 -0.97 -32.93
N SER A 45 1.99 -2.10 -32.39
CA SER A 45 2.78 -3.08 -33.14
C SER A 45 2.43 -4.50 -32.74
N LYS A 46 2.12 -5.33 -33.74
CA LYS A 46 1.97 -6.78 -33.57
C LYS A 46 3.31 -7.52 -33.51
N GLU A 47 4.39 -6.91 -34.00
CA GLU A 47 5.73 -7.47 -33.88
C GLU A 47 6.41 -6.93 -32.62
N GLU A 48 7.08 -7.82 -31.88
CA GLU A 48 7.83 -7.44 -30.68
C GLU A 48 9.02 -6.57 -31.04
N HIS A 49 8.90 -5.26 -30.80
CA HIS A 49 10.02 -4.34 -30.84
C HIS A 49 10.72 -4.25 -29.48
N LEU A 50 12.05 -4.20 -29.48
CA LEU A 50 12.89 -4.05 -28.28
C LEU A 50 12.46 -2.85 -27.39
N ALA A 51 11.99 -1.76 -28.00
CA ALA A 51 11.51 -0.58 -27.27
C ALA A 51 10.18 -0.85 -26.53
N ILE A 52 9.24 -1.55 -27.19
CA ILE A 52 7.95 -1.92 -26.58
C ILE A 52 8.18 -2.87 -25.42
N LYS A 53 9.06 -3.86 -25.59
CA LYS A 53 9.43 -4.78 -24.51
C LYS A 53 9.95 -4.03 -23.27
N LYS A 54 10.88 -3.07 -23.46
CA LYS A 54 11.38 -2.23 -22.37
C LYS A 54 10.27 -1.42 -21.69
N ALA A 55 9.33 -0.88 -22.45
CA ALA A 55 8.20 -0.13 -21.89
C ALA A 55 7.29 -1.01 -21.02
N LYS A 56 6.97 -2.23 -21.49
CA LYS A 56 6.21 -3.22 -20.72
C LYS A 56 6.94 -3.64 -19.45
N ASP A 57 8.24 -3.93 -19.54
CA ASP A 57 9.06 -4.30 -18.39
C ASP A 57 9.10 -3.18 -17.33
N GLN A 58 9.15 -1.92 -17.76
CA GLN A 58 9.11 -0.75 -16.87
C GLN A 58 7.74 -0.59 -16.19
N ALA A 59 6.65 -0.80 -16.92
CA ALA A 59 5.31 -0.74 -16.36
C ALA A 59 5.08 -1.85 -15.30
N ALA A 60 5.53 -3.07 -15.58
CA ALA A 60 5.50 -4.18 -14.62
C ALA A 60 6.37 -3.90 -13.38
N ALA A 61 7.55 -3.30 -13.57
CA ALA A 61 8.41 -2.89 -12.46
C ALA A 61 7.74 -1.82 -11.57
N ALA A 62 6.96 -0.90 -12.15
CA ALA A 62 6.21 0.09 -11.38
C ALA A 62 5.14 -0.57 -10.48
N VAL A 63 4.40 -1.55 -11.00
CA VAL A 63 3.45 -2.36 -10.19
C VAL A 63 4.18 -3.07 -9.06
N LEU A 64 5.35 -3.67 -9.34
CA LEU A 64 6.14 -4.36 -8.31
C LEU A 64 6.52 -3.40 -7.17
N ILE A 65 7.02 -2.21 -7.50
CA ILE A 65 7.37 -1.19 -6.50
C ILE A 65 6.14 -0.79 -5.68
N ALA A 66 5.00 -0.54 -6.33
CA ALA A 66 3.76 -0.21 -5.65
C ALA A 66 3.30 -1.32 -4.69
N SER A 67 3.39 -2.59 -5.11
CA SER A 67 2.99 -3.74 -4.30
C SER A 67 3.92 -3.96 -3.09
N VAL A 68 5.23 -3.76 -3.27
CA VAL A 68 6.20 -3.80 -2.16
C VAL A 68 5.92 -2.67 -1.17
N PHE A 69 5.62 -1.47 -1.64
CA PHE A 69 5.28 -0.36 -0.77
C PHE A 69 3.99 -0.62 0.03
N ALA A 70 2.95 -1.18 -0.61
CA ALA A 70 1.73 -1.59 0.08
C ALA A 70 1.99 -2.68 1.13
N LEU A 71 2.91 -3.61 0.87
CA LEU A 71 3.34 -4.63 1.83
C LEU A 71 4.04 -3.99 3.04
N ILE A 72 4.94 -3.04 2.81
CA ILE A 72 5.64 -2.31 3.89
C ILE A 72 4.63 -1.57 4.78
N ILE A 73 3.64 -0.88 4.18
CA ILE A 73 2.59 -0.19 4.95
C ILE A 73 1.78 -1.17 5.80
N GLY A 74 1.33 -2.27 5.19
CA GLY A 74 0.58 -3.31 5.91
C GLY A 74 1.39 -3.92 7.05
N ALA A 75 2.65 -4.26 6.79
CA ALA A 75 3.56 -4.81 7.79
C ALA A 75 3.80 -3.83 8.94
N PHE A 76 4.02 -2.54 8.64
CA PHE A 76 4.22 -1.51 9.65
C PHE A 76 3.03 -1.40 10.60
N PHE A 77 1.80 -1.29 10.07
CA PHE A 77 0.60 -1.17 10.91
C PHE A 77 0.29 -2.46 11.68
N PHE A 78 0.39 -3.63 11.05
CA PHE A 78 0.10 -4.89 11.74
C PHE A 78 1.16 -5.25 12.78
N PHE A 79 2.44 -5.05 12.47
CA PHE A 79 3.53 -5.28 13.42
C PHE A 79 3.43 -4.33 14.61
N PHE A 80 3.24 -3.03 14.35
CA PHE A 80 3.09 -2.04 15.43
C PHE A 80 1.87 -2.36 16.30
N PHE A 81 0.73 -2.68 15.70
CA PHE A 81 -0.49 -3.01 16.44
C PHE A 81 -0.32 -4.29 17.28
N PHE A 82 0.26 -5.34 16.70
CA PHE A 82 0.50 -6.61 17.39
C PHE A 82 1.46 -6.44 18.56
N PHE A 83 2.60 -5.78 18.35
CA PHE A 83 3.61 -5.54 19.38
C PHE A 83 3.12 -4.60 20.49
N ALA A 84 2.36 -3.55 20.13
CA ALA A 84 1.77 -2.62 21.11
C ALA A 84 0.75 -3.32 22.03
N LYS A 85 0.02 -4.30 21.50
CA LYS A 85 -0.92 -5.12 22.27
C LYS A 85 -0.19 -6.06 23.23
N ASP A 86 0.91 -6.67 22.79
CA ASP A 86 1.67 -7.66 23.56
C ASP A 86 2.48 -7.03 24.72
N LEU A 87 3.02 -5.81 24.54
CA LEU A 87 3.71 -5.09 25.62
C LEU A 87 2.79 -4.43 26.66
N GLY A 88 1.46 -4.55 26.54
CA GLY A 88 0.52 -3.87 27.45
C GLY A 88 0.60 -2.33 27.40
N LEU A 89 1.21 -1.76 26.36
CA LEU A 89 1.43 -0.31 26.18
C LEU A 89 0.19 0.42 25.64
N CYS A 90 -1.00 -0.15 25.85
CA CYS A 90 -2.31 0.20 25.25
C CYS A 90 -2.80 1.64 25.53
N GLY A 91 -2.00 2.52 26.13
CA GLY A 91 -2.43 3.89 26.47
C GLY A 91 -1.43 5.04 26.25
N ARG A 92 -0.18 4.79 25.81
CA ARG A 92 0.84 5.87 25.86
C ARG A 92 1.16 6.55 24.52
N TRP A 93 1.08 5.84 23.40
CA TRP A 93 1.48 6.40 22.10
C TRP A 93 0.44 7.30 21.44
N LEU A 94 -0.86 7.12 21.73
CA LEU A 94 -1.90 8.02 21.25
C LEU A 94 -1.74 9.45 21.84
N LYS A 95 -1.20 9.57 23.05
CA LYS A 95 -0.89 10.88 23.66
C LYS A 95 0.28 11.58 22.96
N VAL A 96 1.26 10.87 22.45
CA VAL A 96 2.42 11.51 21.80
C VAL A 96 2.02 12.16 20.47
N TYR A 97 1.15 11.51 19.68
CA TYR A 97 0.68 12.07 18.39
C TYR A 97 -0.52 13.01 18.48
N VAL A 98 -1.43 12.84 19.46
CA VAL A 98 -2.65 13.68 19.58
C VAL A 98 -2.49 14.80 20.61
N PHE A 99 -1.77 14.58 21.71
CA PHE A 99 -1.60 15.61 22.77
C PHE A 99 -0.30 16.42 22.66
N GLY A 100 0.67 16.00 21.84
CA GLY A 100 1.89 16.77 21.58
C GLY A 100 1.64 18.10 20.84
N SER A 101 0.55 18.19 20.06
CA SER A 101 0.19 19.40 19.29
C SER A 101 -0.75 20.36 20.03
N LEU A 102 -1.22 20.00 21.23
CA LEU A 102 -2.23 20.76 22.00
C LEU A 102 -1.65 21.45 23.24
N LYS A 103 -0.33 21.33 23.48
CA LYS A 103 0.37 21.97 24.61
C LYS A 103 1.25 23.16 24.20
N SER A 104 1.26 23.51 22.92
CA SER A 104 2.01 24.65 22.35
C SER A 104 1.10 25.75 21.79
N LEU A 105 -0.18 25.73 22.16
CA LEU A 105 -1.18 26.80 21.99
C LEU A 105 -1.78 27.08 23.36
#